data_AF-A0A7U4DW76-F1
#
_entry.id   AF-A0A7U4DW76-F1
#
_cell.length_a   1.000
_cell.length_b   1.000
_cell.length_c   1.000
_cell.angle_alpha   90.00
_cell.angle_beta   90.00
_cell.angle_gamma   90.00
#
_symmetry.space_group_name_H-M   'P 1'
#
loop_
_entity.id
_entity.type
_entity.pdbx_description
1 polymer ?
#
loop_
_entity_poly.entity_id
_entity_poly.type
_entity_poly.pdbx_seq_one_letter_code
_entity_poly.pdbx_strand_id
1 'polypeptide(L)'
;MNQPKKNKGDHTEVLLVNSALVDCMGVSPMKCMQVRHSIQGQWEMFYSQIEGFNFEPGYRYRLKVKVTQAENVPADASSLRYTLVEQLEKRKV
;
A
#
# COMPACT_ATOMS: atom_id res chain seq x y z
N MET A 1 4.15 -34.68 15.66
CA MET A 1 5.36 -34.03 15.12
C MET A 1 5.00 -32.57 14.86
N ASN A 2 5.19 -31.70 15.86
CA ASN A 2 4.74 -30.32 15.84
C ASN A 2 5.75 -29.46 15.08
N GLN A 3 5.42 -29.11 13.85
CA GLN A 3 6.14 -28.05 13.14
C GLN A 3 5.58 -26.69 13.61
N PRO A 4 6.41 -25.77 14.11
CA PRO A 4 6.00 -24.40 14.31
C PRO A 4 5.79 -23.78 12.92
N LYS A 5 4.54 -23.48 12.55
CA LYS A 5 4.24 -22.71 11.34
C LYS A 5 4.89 -21.34 11.48
N LYS A 6 6.06 -21.14 10.86
CA LYS A 6 6.68 -19.82 10.72
C LYS A 6 5.69 -18.92 9.94
N ASN A 7 5.05 -17.97 10.61
CA ASN A 7 4.32 -16.89 9.96
C ASN A 7 5.28 -16.12 9.04
N LYS A 8 5.21 -16.41 7.74
CA LYS A 8 5.99 -15.76 6.67
C LYS A 8 5.31 -14.48 6.12
N GLY A 9 4.24 -13.99 6.77
CA GLY A 9 3.29 -13.06 6.15
C GLY A 9 3.48 -11.56 6.45
N ASP A 10 4.34 -11.21 7.41
CA ASP A 10 4.50 -9.82 7.87
C ASP A 10 5.88 -9.30 7.49
N HIS A 11 5.93 -8.26 6.66
CA HIS A 11 7.17 -7.55 6.37
C HIS A 11 6.93 -6.04 6.33
N THR A 12 8.01 -5.27 6.33
CA THR A 12 7.94 -3.82 6.18
C THR A 12 8.66 -3.44 4.90
N GLU A 13 8.05 -2.56 4.12
CA GLU A 13 8.62 -2.05 2.89
C GLU A 13 8.43 -0.54 2.77
N VAL A 14 9.07 0.07 1.76
CA VAL A 14 8.93 1.49 1.47
C VAL A 14 8.11 1.66 0.20
N LEU A 15 6.94 2.27 0.33
CA LEU A 15 6.11 2.68 -0.79
C LEU A 15 6.35 4.15 -1.11
N LEU A 16 6.66 4.45 -2.35
CA LEU A 16 6.64 5.81 -2.86
C LEU A 16 5.26 6.07 -3.45
N VAL A 17 4.55 7.10 -2.97
CA VAL A 17 3.21 7.46 -3.43
C VAL A 17 3.28 8.70 -4.33
N ASN A 18 2.61 8.66 -5.48
CA ASN A 18 2.58 9.76 -6.42
C ASN A 18 1.69 10.90 -5.91
N SER A 19 1.70 12.05 -6.59
CA SER A 19 1.02 13.26 -6.13
C SER A 19 -0.44 13.41 -6.53
N ALA A 20 -0.96 12.48 -7.33
CA ALA A 20 -2.33 12.52 -7.81
C ALA A 20 -2.97 11.15 -7.66
N LEU A 21 -4.27 11.16 -7.34
CA LEU A 21 -5.10 9.98 -7.52
C LEU A 21 -5.56 9.92 -8.97
N VAL A 22 -5.61 8.71 -9.50
CA VAL A 22 -6.02 8.45 -10.89
C VAL A 22 -7.34 7.69 -10.90
N ASP A 23 -8.12 7.87 -11.96
CA ASP A 23 -9.33 7.09 -12.16
C ASP A 23 -8.98 5.61 -12.30
N CYS A 24 -9.65 4.79 -11.51
CA CYS A 24 -9.48 3.34 -11.49
C CYS A 24 -10.84 2.67 -11.29
N MET A 25 -10.91 1.39 -11.66
CA MET A 25 -12.12 0.59 -11.55
C MET A 25 -11.89 -0.51 -10.51
N GLY A 26 -12.62 -0.44 -9.40
CA GLY A 26 -12.76 -1.53 -8.44
C GLY A 26 -14.14 -2.18 -8.62
N VAL A 27 -14.87 -2.35 -7.51
CA VAL A 27 -16.30 -2.70 -7.53
C VAL A 27 -17.14 -1.57 -8.16
N SER A 28 -16.62 -0.34 -8.16
CA SER A 28 -17.22 0.84 -8.80
C SER A 28 -16.11 1.80 -9.24
N PRO A 29 -16.40 2.80 -10.10
CA PRO A 29 -15.44 3.86 -10.43
C PRO A 29 -14.98 4.58 -9.17
N MET A 30 -13.66 4.65 -8.98
CA MET A 30 -13.05 5.27 -7.80
C MET A 30 -11.71 5.92 -8.15
N LYS A 31 -11.12 6.61 -7.18
CA LYS A 31 -9.80 7.23 -7.30
C LYS A 31 -8.77 6.36 -6.58
N CYS A 32 -7.77 5.86 -7.29
CA CYS A 32 -6.69 5.04 -6.74
C CYS A 32 -5.40 5.84 -6.61
N MET A 33 -4.59 5.45 -5.62
CA MET A 33 -3.22 5.94 -5.53
C MET A 33 -2.34 5.25 -6.59
N GLN A 34 -1.28 5.93 -6.98
CA GLN A 34 -0.18 5.30 -7.72
C GLN A 34 1.00 5.14 -6.78
N VAL A 35 1.53 3.94 -6.68
CA VAL A 35 2.70 3.63 -5.84
C VAL A 35 3.82 3.03 -6.65
N ARG A 36 5.03 3.04 -6.11
CA ARG A 36 6.15 2.25 -6.63
C ARG A 36 7.00 1.78 -5.46
N HIS A 37 7.54 0.57 -5.58
CA HIS A 37 8.33 -0.06 -4.52
C HIS A 37 9.81 0.38 -4.56
N SER A 38 10.25 1.05 -5.63
CA SER A 38 11.62 1.58 -5.75
C SER A 38 11.65 2.87 -6.58
N ILE A 39 12.73 3.64 -6.43
CA ILE A 39 12.92 4.91 -7.16
C ILE A 39 13.07 4.69 -8.68
N GLN A 40 13.57 3.52 -9.08
CA GLN A 40 13.74 3.13 -10.48
C GLN A 40 12.55 2.32 -11.02
N GLY A 41 11.62 1.92 -10.15
CA GLY A 41 10.42 1.18 -10.50
C GLY A 41 9.40 2.04 -11.24
N GLN A 42 8.50 1.35 -11.94
CA GLN A 42 7.36 1.98 -12.59
C GLN A 42 6.27 2.31 -11.56
N TRP A 43 5.41 3.26 -11.91
CA TRP A 43 4.22 3.55 -11.13
C TRP A 43 3.17 2.46 -11.36
N GLU A 44 2.71 1.87 -10.27
CA GLU A 44 1.72 0.82 -10.23
C GLU A 44 0.45 1.34 -9.57
N MET A 45 -0.70 0.83 -10.02
CA MET A 45 -2.00 1.19 -9.48
C MET A 45 -2.16 0.52 -8.12
N PHE A 46 -2.42 1.32 -7.09
CA PHE A 46 -2.63 0.83 -5.74
C PHE A 46 -4.12 0.89 -5.40
N TYR A 47 -4.74 -0.28 -5.45
CA TYR A 47 -6.17 -0.48 -5.20
C TYR A 47 -6.51 -0.69 -3.73
N SER A 48 -5.49 -0.88 -2.89
CA SER A 48 -5.65 -1.01 -1.44
C SER A 48 -5.60 0.37 -0.78
N GLN A 49 -5.90 0.40 0.52
CA GLN A 49 -5.70 1.57 1.36
C GLN A 49 -4.53 1.32 2.30
N ILE A 50 -3.90 2.40 2.76
CA ILE A 50 -2.85 2.34 3.78
C ILE A 50 -3.48 2.86 5.08
N GLU A 51 -3.68 1.97 6.04
CA GLU A 51 -4.25 2.33 7.35
C GLU A 51 -3.36 3.35 8.05
N GLY A 52 -3.95 4.44 8.54
CA GLY A 52 -3.23 5.53 9.21
C GLY A 52 -2.54 6.52 8.26
N PHE A 53 -2.63 6.34 6.94
CA PHE A 53 -2.16 7.31 5.95
C PHE A 53 -3.33 8.09 5.36
N ASN A 54 -3.20 9.42 5.34
CA ASN A 54 -4.14 10.29 4.64
C ASN A 54 -3.44 10.92 3.43
N PHE A 55 -3.98 10.66 2.24
CA PHE A 55 -3.45 11.19 1.00
C PHE A 55 -3.85 12.67 0.83
N GLU A 56 -2.88 13.53 0.51
CA GLU A 56 -3.14 14.90 0.07
C GLU A 56 -2.66 15.10 -1.37
N PRO A 57 -3.52 15.61 -2.27
CA PRO A 57 -3.12 15.89 -3.64
C PRO A 57 -2.05 16.99 -3.69
N GLY A 58 -1.14 16.87 -4.66
CA GLY A 58 -0.02 17.81 -4.83
C GLY A 58 1.21 17.47 -3.99
N TYR A 59 1.23 16.33 -3.28
CA TYR A 59 2.39 15.85 -2.53
C TYR A 59 2.81 14.46 -2.96
N ARG A 60 4.12 14.25 -3.14
CA ARG A 60 4.70 12.91 -3.22
C ARG A 60 5.17 12.47 -1.85
N TYR A 61 4.99 11.19 -1.56
CA TYR A 61 5.32 10.62 -0.27
C TYR A 61 6.30 9.47 -0.39
N ARG A 62 7.11 9.28 0.64
CA ARG A 62 7.86 8.04 0.87
C ARG A 62 7.42 7.49 2.21
N LEU A 63 6.70 6.38 2.19
CA LEU A 63 6.04 5.81 3.36
C LEU A 63 6.69 4.47 3.67
N LYS A 64 7.04 4.24 4.93
CA LYS A 64 7.35 2.92 5.44
C LYS A 64 6.05 2.28 5.88
N VAL A 65 5.69 1.16 5.28
CA VAL A 65 4.43 0.45 5.55
C VAL A 65 4.71 -0.96 6.01
N LYS A 66 3.91 -1.46 6.95
CA LYS A 66 3.88 -2.85 7.33
C LYS A 66 2.84 -3.54 6.47
N VAL A 67 3.27 -4.54 5.71
CA VAL A 67 2.40 -5.42 4.94
C VAL A 67 2.15 -6.65 5.78
N THR A 68 0.89 -6.94 6.05
CA THR A 68 0.46 -8.14 6.78
C THR A 68 -0.51 -8.93 5.93
N GLN A 69 -0.40 -10.25 6.02
CA GLN A 69 -1.35 -11.13 5.36
C GLN A 69 -2.56 -11.31 6.27
N ALA A 70 -3.74 -10.89 5.80
CA ALA A 70 -4.98 -11.15 6.47
C ALA A 70 -5.42 -12.61 6.21
N GLU A 71 -5.75 -13.33 7.27
CA GLU A 71 -6.36 -14.66 7.19
C GLU A 71 -7.88 -14.54 7.03
N ASN A 72 -8.52 -15.50 6.35
CA ASN A 72 -9.98 -15.56 6.15
C ASN A 72 -10.60 -14.35 5.43
N VAL A 73 -9.91 -13.79 4.44
CA VAL A 73 -10.46 -12.72 3.59
C VAL A 73 -11.34 -13.37 2.50
N PRO A 74 -12.53 -12.82 2.18
CA PRO A 74 -13.32 -13.30 1.05
C PRO A 74 -12.49 -13.32 -0.23
N ALA A 75 -12.77 -14.25 -1.14
CA ALA A 75 -12.00 -14.48 -2.36
C ALA A 75 -11.85 -13.21 -3.24
N ASP A 76 -12.78 -12.27 -3.10
CA ASP A 76 -12.85 -11.03 -3.87
C ASP A 76 -12.08 -9.86 -3.24
N ALA A 77 -11.46 -10.05 -2.08
CA ALA A 77 -10.75 -9.00 -1.36
C ALA A 77 -9.24 -9.26 -1.31
N SER A 78 -8.45 -8.18 -1.30
CA SER A 78 -7.00 -8.27 -1.12
C SER A 78 -6.68 -8.98 0.19
N SER A 79 -5.85 -10.03 0.10
CA SER A 79 -5.33 -10.74 1.27
C SER A 79 -4.23 -9.96 2.00
N LEU A 80 -3.85 -8.79 1.48
CA LEU A 80 -2.79 -7.94 2.02
C LEU A 80 -3.39 -6.69 2.67
N ARG A 81 -2.97 -6.43 3.91
CA ARG A 81 -3.23 -5.17 4.62
C ARG A 81 -1.95 -4.36 4.71
N TYR A 82 -2.08 -3.06 4.50
CA TYR A 82 -0.98 -2.11 4.54
C TYR A 82 -1.24 -1.12 5.68
N THR A 83 -0.35 -1.08 6.66
CA THR A 83 -0.44 -0.13 7.79
C THR A 83 0.74 0.83 7.73
N LEU A 84 0.47 2.14 7.83
CA LEU A 84 1.52 3.14 7.90
C LEU A 84 2.33 2.94 9.19
N VAL A 85 3.63 2.71 9.03
CA VAL A 85 4.58 2.67 10.15
C VAL A 85 5.19 4.05 10.34
N GLU A 86 5.64 4.68 9.25
CA GLU A 86 6.34 5.96 9.30
C GLU A 86 6.26 6.70 7.96
N GLN A 87 6.05 8.02 8.01
CA GLN A 87 6.18 8.89 6.84
C GLN A 87 7.62 9.39 6.75
N LEU A 88 8.42 8.78 5.87
CA LEU A 88 9.84 9.10 5.69
C LEU A 88 10.06 10.42 4.94
N GLU A 89 9.17 10.75 4.00
CA GLU A 89 9.23 12.01 3.24
C GLU A 89 7.81 12.43 2.80
N LYS A 90 7.57 13.74 2.83
CA LYS A 90 6.44 14.41 2.16
C LYS A 90 6.98 15.62 1.41
N ARG A 91 6.82 15.63 0.09
CA ARG A 91 7.35 16.67 -0.79
C ARG A 91 6.25 17.25 -1.66
N LYS A 92 6.09 18.57 -1.65
CA LYS A 92 5.18 19.26 -2.57
C LYS A 92 5.75 19.22 -3.99
N VAL A 93 4.90 18.91 -4.96
CA VAL A 93 5.23 18.98 -6.40
C VAL A 93 4.48 20.11 -7.09
#